data_AF-A0A256G5I6-F1
#
_entry.id   AF-A0A256G5I6-F1
#
_cell.length_a   1.000
_cell.length_b   1.000
_cell.length_c   1.000
_cell.angle_alpha   90.00
_cell.angle_beta   90.00
_cell.angle_gamma   90.00
#
_symmetry.space_group_name_H-M   'P 1'
#
loop_
_entity.id
_entity.type
_entity.pdbx_description
1 polymer ?
#
loop_
_entity_poly.entity_id
_entity_poly.type
_entity_poly.pdbx_seq_one_letter_code
_entity_poly.pdbx_strand_id
1 'polypeptide(L)'
;MLIVETISKIRRLAHVQGKTIKAICRELGVSRKVVRKVLRSEETDFKYARSRQPQPKLGPWRDHLDGILLANEAKASRERLTLIRIFEDLRDLGYAGGYDTVRRYARSWLKERGAVTAEAYVPLLLRTRRGLPVRLEPRDCRSGRCDDGGEGCAYPALPQPDDVCTGLSARDAGDGVRRA
;
A
#
# COMPACT_ATOMS: atom_id res chain seq x y z
N MET A 1 15.35 -10.10 6.34
CA MET A 1 15.27 -9.71 4.92
C MET A 1 16.28 -10.55 4.15
N LEU A 2 15.90 -11.20 3.05
CA LEU A 2 16.88 -11.92 2.23
C LEU A 2 17.55 -10.91 1.30
N ILE A 3 18.85 -10.74 1.43
CA ILE A 3 19.64 -9.86 0.57
C ILE A 3 19.97 -10.64 -0.71
N VAL A 4 20.11 -9.94 -1.84
CA VAL A 4 20.50 -10.50 -3.14
C VAL A 4 21.76 -11.37 -3.02
N GLU A 5 22.71 -10.99 -2.16
CA GLU A 5 23.92 -11.75 -1.89
C GLU A 5 23.64 -13.17 -1.36
N THR A 6 22.70 -13.33 -0.42
CA THR A 6 22.34 -14.63 0.14
C THR A 6 21.72 -15.53 -0.92
N ILE A 7 20.90 -14.96 -1.81
CA ILE A 7 20.27 -15.66 -2.92
C ILE A 7 21.34 -16.17 -3.90
N SER A 8 22.29 -15.32 -4.26
CA SER A 8 23.41 -15.68 -5.14
C SER A 8 24.30 -16.78 -4.54
N LYS A 9 24.59 -16.70 -3.23
CA LYS A 9 25.35 -17.76 -2.52
C LYS A 9 24.60 -19.09 -2.55
N ILE A 10 23.30 -19.10 -2.26
CA ILE A 10 22.48 -20.33 -2.32
C ILE A 10 22.55 -20.96 -3.71
N ARG A 11 22.40 -20.17 -4.78
CA ARG A 11 22.46 -20.68 -6.17
C ARG A 11 23.84 -21.23 -6.52
N ARG A 12 24.90 -20.53 -6.13
CA ARG A 12 26.29 -21.00 -6.37
C ARG A 12 26.55 -22.33 -5.65
N LEU A 13 26.15 -22.44 -4.39
CA LEU A 13 26.34 -23.68 -3.61
C LEU A 13 25.54 -24.86 -4.20
N ALA A 14 24.33 -24.60 -4.71
CA ALA A 14 23.48 -25.64 -5.29
C ALA A 14 23.90 -26.05 -6.71
N HIS A 15 24.07 -25.10 -7.63
CA HIS A 15 24.29 -25.38 -9.06
C HIS A 15 25.77 -25.56 -9.42
N VAL A 16 26.69 -24.82 -8.78
CA VAL A 16 28.12 -24.90 -9.10
C VAL A 16 28.82 -25.95 -8.23
N GLN A 17 28.53 -25.96 -6.93
CA GLN A 17 29.18 -26.88 -5.98
C GLN A 17 28.39 -28.18 -5.73
N GLY A 18 27.16 -28.31 -6.25
CA GLY A 18 26.35 -29.52 -6.10
C GLY A 18 25.98 -29.86 -4.65
N LYS A 19 26.05 -28.90 -3.72
CA LYS A 19 25.80 -29.17 -2.29
C LYS A 19 24.33 -29.48 -2.04
N THR A 20 24.08 -30.44 -1.17
CA THR A 20 22.70 -30.77 -0.76
C THR A 20 22.05 -29.60 -0.02
N ILE A 21 20.70 -29.53 -0.09
CA ILE A 21 19.92 -28.49 0.62
C ILE A 21 20.27 -28.45 2.12
N LYS A 22 20.50 -29.62 2.75
CA LYS A 22 20.89 -29.69 4.17
C LYS A 22 22.24 -29.04 4.43
N ALA A 23 23.22 -29.25 3.56
CA ALA A 23 24.54 -28.63 3.68
C ALA A 23 24.46 -27.10 3.54
N ILE A 24 23.70 -26.61 2.56
CA ILE A 24 23.46 -25.17 2.35
C ILE A 24 22.79 -24.53 3.56
N CYS A 25 21.82 -25.21 4.18
CA CYS A 25 21.16 -24.71 5.39
C CYS A 25 22.13 -24.58 6.57
N ARG A 26 23.06 -25.54 6.73
CA ARG A 26 24.06 -25.52 7.81
C ARG A 26 25.12 -24.44 7.58
N GLU A 27 25.54 -24.23 6.34
CA GLU A 27 26.60 -23.27 5.99
C GLU A 27 26.12 -21.82 6.01
N LEU A 28 24.91 -21.55 5.52
CA LEU A 28 24.37 -20.18 5.45
C LEU A 28 23.42 -19.82 6.61
N GLY A 29 23.04 -20.77 7.46
CA GLY A 29 22.05 -20.55 8.53
C GLY A 29 20.64 -20.24 8.02
N VAL A 30 20.34 -20.58 6.76
CA VAL A 30 19.07 -20.26 6.10
C VAL A 30 18.09 -21.43 6.23
N SER A 31 16.82 -21.12 6.50
CA SER A 31 15.77 -22.13 6.58
C SER A 31 15.63 -22.93 5.27
N ARG A 32 15.44 -24.25 5.40
CA ARG A 32 15.13 -25.17 4.29
C ARG A 32 14.00 -24.68 3.37
N LYS A 33 13.01 -23.95 3.91
CA LYS A 33 11.90 -23.39 3.14
C LYS A 33 12.38 -22.31 2.19
N VAL A 34 13.27 -21.44 2.65
CA VAL A 34 13.85 -20.36 1.84
C VAL A 34 14.76 -20.93 0.75
N VAL A 35 15.66 -21.87 1.09
CA VAL A 35 16.54 -22.51 0.11
C VAL A 35 15.72 -23.16 -1.01
N ARG A 36 14.66 -23.91 -0.67
CA ARG A 36 13.74 -24.48 -1.65
C ARG A 36 13.01 -23.43 -2.47
N LYS A 37 12.57 -22.34 -1.84
CA LYS A 37 11.91 -21.23 -2.54
C LYS A 37 12.85 -20.63 -3.58
N VAL A 38 14.06 -20.25 -3.17
CA VAL A 38 15.11 -19.68 -4.02
C VAL A 38 15.41 -20.57 -5.23
N LEU A 39 15.59 -21.87 -5.00
CA LEU A 39 15.92 -22.82 -6.07
C LEU A 39 14.73 -23.11 -7.00
N ARG A 40 13.49 -22.88 -6.56
CA ARG A 40 12.29 -23.12 -7.37
C ARG A 40 11.92 -21.93 -8.26
N SER A 41 12.04 -20.71 -7.73
CA SER A 41 11.50 -19.52 -8.39
C SER A 41 12.54 -18.71 -9.16
N GLU A 42 13.85 -19.01 -9.02
CA GLU A 42 14.96 -18.30 -9.70
C GLU A 42 14.93 -16.76 -9.62
N GLU A 43 14.12 -16.22 -8.72
CA GLU A 43 13.88 -14.80 -8.58
C GLU A 43 14.94 -14.16 -7.66
N THR A 44 15.46 -13.02 -8.10
CA THR A 44 16.58 -12.32 -7.44
C THR A 44 16.10 -11.48 -6.26
N ASP A 45 14.78 -11.25 -6.14
CA ASP A 45 14.19 -10.48 -5.07
C ASP A 45 12.87 -11.11 -4.60
N PHE A 46 12.77 -11.41 -3.31
CA PHE A 46 11.56 -11.93 -2.69
C PHE A 46 10.86 -10.84 -1.92
N LYS A 47 10.34 -9.85 -2.64
CA LYS A 47 9.47 -8.83 -2.03
C LYS A 47 8.08 -9.40 -1.80
N TYR A 48 7.56 -9.17 -0.60
CA TYR A 48 6.13 -9.38 -0.36
C TYR A 48 5.36 -8.31 -1.15
N ALA A 49 4.77 -8.73 -2.27
CA ALA A 49 3.83 -7.92 -3.03
C ALA A 49 2.41 -8.30 -2.61
N ARG A 50 1.66 -7.33 -2.05
CA ARG A 50 0.21 -7.48 -1.88
C ARG A 50 -0.46 -6.96 -3.14
N SER A 51 -1.09 -7.84 -3.91
CA SER A 51 -1.74 -7.49 -5.17
C SER A 51 -2.94 -6.56 -5.00
N ARG A 52 -3.70 -6.70 -3.90
CA ARG A 52 -4.88 -5.88 -3.63
C ARG A 52 -4.99 -5.59 -2.14
N GLN A 53 -4.99 -4.30 -1.79
CA GLN A 53 -5.32 -3.86 -0.44
C GLN A 53 -6.84 -3.97 -0.26
N PRO A 54 -7.36 -4.73 0.72
CA PRO A 54 -8.79 -4.79 0.96
C PRO A 54 -9.28 -3.41 1.40
N GLN A 55 -10.26 -2.87 0.68
CA GLN A 55 -10.96 -1.62 1.02
C GLN A 55 -12.43 -1.96 1.33
N PRO A 56 -12.72 -2.62 2.46
CA PRO A 56 -14.04 -3.19 2.73
C PRO A 56 -15.13 -2.12 2.85
N LYS A 57 -14.79 -0.94 3.39
CA LYS A 57 -15.74 0.16 3.60
C LYS A 57 -15.98 1.02 2.37
N LEU A 58 -14.97 1.16 1.49
CA LEU A 58 -15.10 2.00 0.30
C LEU A 58 -15.84 1.26 -0.82
N GLY A 59 -15.76 -0.08 -0.87
CA GLY A 59 -16.36 -0.90 -1.93
C GLY A 59 -17.76 -0.46 -2.37
N PRO A 60 -18.74 -0.37 -1.45
CA PRO A 60 -20.11 0.03 -1.79
C PRO A 60 -20.29 1.50 -2.22
N TRP A 61 -19.34 2.37 -1.85
CA TRP A 61 -19.41 3.82 -2.07
C TRP A 61 -18.58 4.28 -3.27
N ARG A 62 -17.94 3.35 -4.00
CA ARG A 62 -17.06 3.66 -5.13
C ARG A 62 -17.81 4.39 -6.24
N ASP A 63 -18.96 3.87 -6.65
CA ASP A 63 -19.71 4.43 -7.77
C ASP A 63 -20.20 5.85 -7.45
N HIS A 64 -20.63 6.09 -6.21
CA HIS A 64 -21.02 7.41 -5.72
C HIS A 64 -19.82 8.38 -5.68
N LEU A 65 -18.68 7.92 -5.16
CA LEU A 65 -17.46 8.72 -5.11
C LEU A 65 -16.96 9.05 -6.53
N ASP A 66 -17.02 8.10 -7.46
CA ASP A 66 -16.67 8.33 -8.86
C ASP A 66 -17.57 9.39 -9.49
N GLY A 67 -18.88 9.32 -9.25
CA GLY A 67 -19.84 10.33 -9.72
C GLY A 67 -19.52 11.74 -9.20
N ILE A 68 -19.20 11.87 -7.91
CA ILE A 68 -18.83 13.17 -7.32
C ILE A 68 -17.50 13.66 -7.89
N LEU A 69 -16.51 12.78 -8.04
CA LEU A 69 -15.20 13.13 -8.63
C LEU A 69 -15.33 13.55 -10.10
N LEU A 70 -16.15 12.86 -10.88
CA LEU A 70 -16.50 13.20 -12.26
C LEU A 70 -17.12 14.59 -12.36
N ALA A 71 -18.16 14.84 -11.56
CA ALA A 71 -18.85 16.13 -11.52
C ALA A 71 -17.90 17.26 -11.08
N ASN A 72 -16.96 16.96 -10.18
CA ASN A 72 -15.97 17.91 -9.72
C ASN A 72 -14.92 18.25 -10.80
N GLU A 73 -14.47 17.27 -11.57
CA GLU A 73 -13.50 17.50 -12.65
C GLU A 73 -14.08 18.36 -13.79
N ALA A 74 -15.37 18.17 -14.10
CA ALA A 74 -16.10 18.94 -15.10
C ALA A 74 -16.27 20.43 -14.73
N LYS A 75 -16.12 20.79 -13.46
CA LYS A 75 -16.21 22.18 -13.00
C LYS A 75 -14.94 22.98 -13.34
N ALA A 76 -15.14 24.28 -13.53
CA ALA A 76 -14.05 25.24 -13.68
C ALA A 76 -13.16 25.23 -12.44
N SER A 77 -11.85 25.51 -12.59
CA SER A 77 -10.86 25.38 -11.51
C SER A 77 -11.22 26.10 -10.20
N ARG A 78 -11.98 27.20 -10.28
CA ARG A 78 -12.45 27.99 -9.14
C ARG A 78 -13.62 27.36 -8.37
N GLU A 79 -14.39 26.51 -9.03
CA GLU A 79 -15.58 25.84 -8.49
C GLU A 79 -15.30 24.39 -8.07
N ARG A 80 -14.05 23.94 -8.24
CA ARG A 80 -13.63 22.60 -7.86
C ARG A 80 -13.63 22.46 -6.34
N LEU A 81 -14.37 21.47 -5.86
CA LEU A 81 -14.43 21.08 -4.47
C LEU A 81 -13.09 20.47 -4.03
N THR A 82 -12.69 20.75 -2.80
CA THR A 82 -11.57 20.06 -2.16
C THR A 82 -11.96 18.63 -1.81
N LEU A 83 -10.98 17.73 -1.71
CA LEU A 83 -11.25 16.34 -1.30
C LEU A 83 -11.87 16.24 0.09
N ILE A 84 -11.58 17.20 0.98
CA ILE A 84 -12.18 17.27 2.32
C ILE A 84 -13.68 17.48 2.18
N ARG A 85 -14.11 18.42 1.31
CA ARG A 85 -15.53 18.71 1.10
C ARG A 85 -16.27 17.53 0.47
N ILE A 86 -15.65 16.87 -0.51
CA ILE A 86 -16.20 15.64 -1.10
C ILE A 86 -16.37 14.54 -0.04
N PHE A 87 -15.45 14.44 0.92
CA PHE A 87 -15.55 13.48 2.01
C PHE A 87 -16.68 13.83 2.99
N GLU A 88 -16.90 15.11 3.28
CA GLU A 88 -18.03 15.56 4.09
C GLU A 88 -19.36 15.23 3.41
N ASP A 89 -19.50 15.53 2.12
CA ASP A 89 -20.69 15.19 1.33
C ASP A 89 -20.94 13.66 1.35
N LEU A 90 -19.88 12.86 1.26
CA LEU A 90 -19.96 11.40 1.40
C LEU A 90 -20.39 10.95 2.80
N ARG A 91 -19.92 11.67 3.85
CA ARG A 91 -20.28 11.38 5.24
C ARG A 91 -21.75 11.70 5.50
N ASP A 92 -22.27 12.78 4.92
CA ASP A 92 -23.68 13.15 5.02
C ASP A 92 -24.59 12.10 4.37
N LEU A 93 -24.10 11.42 3.32
CA LEU A 93 -24.79 10.29 2.71
C LEU A 93 -24.74 8.99 3.55
N GLY A 94 -23.92 8.93 4.60
CA GLY A 94 -23.81 7.78 5.50
C GLY A 94 -22.50 6.98 5.39
N TYR A 95 -21.45 7.55 4.80
CA TYR A 95 -20.15 6.89 4.72
C TYR A 95 -19.46 6.81 6.10
N ALA A 96 -19.28 5.59 6.61
CA ALA A 96 -18.63 5.30 7.91
C ALA A 96 -17.12 5.00 7.81
N GLY A 97 -16.49 5.32 6.68
CA GLY A 97 -15.05 5.14 6.46
C GLY A 97 -14.23 6.40 6.76
N GLY A 98 -12.91 6.27 6.76
CA GLY A 98 -12.00 7.39 7.02
C GLY A 98 -11.65 8.19 5.76
N TYR A 99 -11.30 9.45 5.96
CA TYR A 99 -10.83 10.37 4.92
C TYR A 99 -9.63 9.82 4.12
N ASP A 100 -8.65 9.19 4.79
CA ASP A 100 -7.46 8.65 4.10
C ASP A 100 -7.82 7.61 3.03
N THR A 101 -8.91 6.87 3.22
CA THR A 101 -9.37 5.88 2.22
C THR A 101 -9.89 6.57 0.96
N VAL A 102 -10.69 7.63 1.12
CA VAL A 102 -11.20 8.46 0.02
C VAL A 102 -10.03 9.18 -0.68
N ARG A 103 -9.09 9.73 0.09
CA ARG A 103 -7.91 10.41 -0.44
C ARG A 103 -7.01 9.49 -1.27
N ARG A 104 -6.75 8.27 -0.80
CA ARG A 104 -5.96 7.27 -1.57
C ARG A 104 -6.67 6.87 -2.85
N TYR A 105 -7.98 6.68 -2.78
CA TYR A 105 -8.80 6.33 -3.94
C TYR A 105 -8.79 7.46 -4.97
N ALA A 106 -9.14 8.68 -4.58
CA ALA A 106 -9.17 9.85 -5.46
C ALA A 106 -7.80 10.14 -6.12
N ARG A 107 -6.69 9.92 -5.40
CA ARG A 107 -5.34 10.02 -6.00
C ARG A 107 -5.08 8.96 -7.06
N SER A 108 -5.51 7.72 -6.82
CA SER A 108 -5.36 6.64 -7.80
C SER A 108 -6.22 6.91 -9.02
N TRP A 109 -7.46 7.33 -8.81
CA TRP A 109 -8.41 7.75 -9.84
C TRP A 109 -7.88 8.91 -10.69
N LEU A 110 -7.31 9.95 -10.08
CA LEU A 110 -6.72 11.08 -10.82
C LEU A 110 -5.48 10.65 -11.61
N LYS A 111 -4.67 9.73 -11.08
CA LYS A 111 -3.50 9.19 -11.79
C LYS A 111 -3.92 8.37 -13.00
N GLU A 112 -4.94 7.53 -12.88
CA GLU A 112 -5.49 6.74 -13.98
C GLU A 112 -6.01 7.66 -15.09
N ARG A 113 -6.66 8.77 -14.74
CA ARG A 113 -7.15 9.75 -15.73
C ARG A 113 -6.08 10.64 -16.30
N GLY A 114 -5.17 11.16 -15.48
CA GLY A 114 -4.02 11.94 -15.94
C GLY A 114 -3.07 11.14 -16.82
N ALA A 115 -3.00 9.82 -16.65
CA ALA A 115 -2.29 8.94 -17.58
C ALA A 115 -2.99 8.83 -18.95
N VAL A 116 -4.32 8.96 -18.98
CA VAL A 116 -5.12 8.96 -20.22
C VAL A 116 -5.10 10.33 -20.92
N THR A 117 -5.04 11.43 -20.18
CA THR A 117 -4.95 12.81 -20.72
C THR A 117 -3.53 13.37 -20.84
N ALA A 118 -2.50 12.56 -20.57
CA ALA A 118 -1.11 12.95 -20.84
C ALA A 118 -0.86 12.96 -22.36
N GLU A 119 -1.37 13.98 -23.04
CA GLU A 119 -0.87 14.39 -24.34
C GLU A 119 0.62 14.67 -24.18
N ALA A 120 1.44 13.91 -24.91
CA ALA A 120 2.89 14.07 -24.88
C ALA A 120 3.24 15.52 -25.24
N TYR A 121 3.85 16.24 -24.28
CA TYR A 121 4.39 17.56 -24.55
C TYR A 121 5.56 17.41 -25.54
N VAL A 122 5.32 17.78 -26.81
CA VAL A 122 6.36 17.89 -27.84
C VAL A 122 6.83 19.35 -27.85
N PRO A 123 8.06 19.65 -27.38
CA PRO A 123 8.56 21.01 -27.42
C PRO A 123 8.73 21.43 -28.88
N LEU A 124 7.86 22.31 -29.37
CA LEU A 124 8.12 23.06 -30.59
C LEU A 124 9.20 24.08 -30.25
N LEU A 125 10.46 23.72 -30.52
CA LEU A 125 11.60 24.62 -30.38
C LEU A 125 11.43 25.78 -31.38
N LEU A 126 10.85 26.89 -30.91
CA LEU A 126 10.84 28.16 -31.66
C LEU A 126 12.27 28.73 -31.63
N ARG A 127 12.93 28.70 -32.78
CA ARG A 127 14.30 29.18 -32.94
C ARG A 127 14.32 30.72 -33.00
N THR A 128 14.50 31.37 -31.85
CA THR A 128 14.79 32.82 -31.83
C THR A 128 16.28 33.06 -32.04
N ARG A 129 16.63 33.88 -33.04
CA ARG A 129 17.98 34.43 -33.17
C ARG A 129 18.08 35.62 -32.19
N ARG A 130 18.88 35.44 -31.12
CA ARG A 130 19.22 36.40 -30.05
C ARG A 130 18.22 36.48 -28.89
N GLY A 131 18.75 36.32 -27.67
CA GLY A 131 18.05 36.49 -26.39
C GLY A 131 18.10 35.22 -25.56
N LEU A 132 18.55 35.32 -24.30
CA LEU A 132 18.85 34.24 -23.36
C LEU A 132 17.77 33.13 -23.30
N PRO A 133 18.14 31.88 -22.97
CA PRO A 133 17.17 30.82 -22.76
C PRO A 133 16.31 31.14 -21.53
N VAL A 134 15.07 31.60 -21.77
CA VAL A 134 14.04 31.60 -20.74
C VAL A 134 13.64 30.15 -20.54
N ARG A 135 14.15 29.55 -19.47
CA ARG A 135 13.73 28.23 -19.03
C ARG A 135 12.28 28.33 -18.55
N LEU A 136 11.34 27.99 -19.43
CA LEU A 136 9.96 27.74 -19.02
C LEU A 136 9.95 26.44 -18.22
N GLU A 137 10.23 26.56 -16.93
CA GLU A 137 9.97 25.48 -15.99
C GLU A 137 8.46 25.20 -16.00
N PRO A 138 8.03 23.94 -16.10
CA PRO A 138 6.65 23.59 -15.81
C PRO A 138 6.27 24.22 -14.47
N ARG A 139 5.12 24.91 -14.42
CA ARG A 139 4.45 25.12 -13.13
C ARG A 139 4.06 23.72 -12.66
N ASP A 140 4.98 23.07 -11.95
CA ASP A 140 4.61 22.04 -11.01
C ASP A 140 3.57 22.70 -10.11
N CYS A 141 2.31 22.32 -10.27
CA CYS A 141 1.32 22.46 -9.22
C CYS A 141 1.85 21.60 -8.08
N ARG A 142 2.78 22.17 -7.29
CA ARG A 142 3.16 21.68 -5.99
C ARG A 142 1.86 21.59 -5.22
N SER A 143 1.29 20.40 -5.18
CA SER A 143 0.39 20.02 -4.10
C SER A 143 1.22 20.23 -2.83
N GLY A 144 0.99 21.37 -2.19
CA GLY A 144 1.65 21.80 -0.98
C GLY A 144 1.69 20.62 -0.03
N ARG A 145 2.90 20.35 0.44
CA ARG A 145 3.11 19.61 1.67
C ARG A 145 2.56 20.52 2.76
N CYS A 146 1.28 20.37 3.06
CA CYS A 146 0.68 20.89 4.28
C CYS A 146 0.86 19.77 5.30
N ASP A 147 2.00 19.83 5.97
CA ASP A 147 2.15 19.26 7.31
C ASP A 147 1.28 20.10 8.23
N ASP A 148 -0.04 19.90 8.18
CA ASP A 148 -0.92 20.41 9.21
C ASP A 148 -0.82 19.44 10.38
N GLY A 149 -0.04 19.85 11.37
CA GLY A 149 0.02 19.22 12.68
C GLY A 149 -1.37 19.12 13.28
N GLY A 150 -2.02 17.99 13.04
CA GLY A 150 -3.18 17.57 13.80
C GLY A 150 -2.68 17.05 15.14
N GLU A 151 -2.75 17.92 16.15
CA GLU A 151 -2.73 17.53 17.56
C GLU A 151 -3.51 16.23 17.74
N GLY A 152 -2.87 15.27 18.41
CA GLY A 152 -3.51 14.02 18.76
C GLY A 152 -4.79 14.30 19.53
N CYS A 153 -5.93 14.01 18.91
CA CYS A 153 -7.15 13.81 19.67
C CYS A 153 -6.85 12.69 20.65
N ALA A 154 -6.76 13.02 21.94
CA ALA A 154 -6.82 12.03 23.00
C ALA A 154 -8.09 11.22 22.79
N TYR A 155 -7.94 9.98 22.34
CA TYR A 155 -9.04 9.03 22.40
C TYR A 155 -9.45 8.96 23.87
N PRO A 156 -10.73 9.15 24.24
CA PRO A 156 -11.16 8.78 25.58
C PRO A 156 -10.79 7.31 25.78
N ALA A 157 -10.10 7.01 26.88
CA ALA A 157 -9.61 5.67 27.19
C ALA A 157 -10.76 4.66 27.01
N LEU A 158 -10.65 3.81 25.99
CA LEU A 158 -11.52 2.67 25.86
C LEU A 158 -11.24 1.75 27.06
N PRO A 159 -12.25 1.32 27.83
CA PRO A 159 -12.05 0.38 28.91
C PRO A 159 -11.47 -0.93 28.38
N GLN A 160 -10.45 -1.45 29.08
CA GLN A 160 -9.77 -2.69 28.72
C GLN A 160 -10.71 -3.89 28.84
N PRO A 161 -10.64 -4.88 27.94
CA PRO A 161 -11.58 -6.01 27.90
C PRO A 161 -11.14 -7.16 28.82
N ASP A 162 -10.88 -6.89 30.11
CA ASP A 162 -10.46 -7.93 31.06
C ASP A 162 -11.58 -8.40 32.02
N ASP A 163 -12.81 -7.88 31.91
CA ASP A 163 -13.91 -8.21 32.84
C ASP A 163 -14.92 -9.27 32.32
N VAL A 164 -14.53 -10.15 31.40
CA VAL A 164 -15.37 -11.31 31.02
C VAL A 164 -14.61 -12.61 31.19
N CYS A 165 -14.32 -12.98 32.44
CA CYS A 165 -13.92 -14.32 32.82
C CYS A 165 -14.37 -14.65 34.25
N THR A 166 -15.69 -14.60 34.48
CA THR A 166 -16.29 -15.22 35.67
C THR A 166 -17.30 -16.27 35.23
N GLY A 167 -16.93 -17.53 35.35
CA GLY A 167 -17.88 -18.65 35.45
C GLY A 167 -17.92 -19.65 34.28
N LEU A 168 -16.83 -20.38 34.04
CA LEU A 168 -16.95 -21.75 33.49
C LEU A 168 -16.12 -22.71 34.35
N SER A 169 -16.87 -23.56 35.06
CA SER A 169 -16.46 -24.57 36.02
C SER A 169 -15.51 -25.62 35.42
N ALA A 170 -14.55 -26.04 36.25
CA ALA A 170 -13.62 -27.13 36.01
C ALA A 170 -14.35 -28.41 35.57
N ARG A 171 -13.85 -29.04 34.50
CA ARG A 171 -14.15 -30.43 34.17
C ARG A 171 -12.92 -31.29 34.43
N ASP A 172 -13.16 -32.35 35.17
CA ASP A 172 -12.20 -33.24 35.83
C ASP A 172 -11.13 -33.86 34.92
N ALA A 173 -9.97 -34.10 35.53
CA ALA A 173 -8.92 -34.94 34.99
C ALA A 173 -9.36 -36.41 35.06
N GLY A 174 -9.82 -36.94 33.93
CA GLY A 174 -10.10 -38.36 33.73
C GLY A 174 -8.84 -39.14 33.36
N ASP A 175 -8.59 -40.19 34.14
CA ASP A 175 -7.48 -41.13 34.16
C ASP A 175 -7.23 -41.85 32.81
N GLY A 176 -5.98 -41.82 32.34
CA GLY A 176 -5.54 -42.42 31.07
C GLY A 176 -4.59 -43.58 31.29
N VAL A 177 -5.17 -44.75 31.60
CA VAL A 177 -4.50 -46.03 31.81
C VAL A 177 -3.54 -46.38 30.66
N ARG A 178 -2.28 -46.67 30.99
CA ARG A 178 -1.30 -47.33 30.11
C ARG A 178 -1.78 -48.75 29.80
N ARG A 179 -1.75 -49.16 28.54
CA ARG A 179 -1.53 -50.56 28.18
C ARG A 179 -0.31 -50.69 27.28
N ALA A 180 0.43 -51.74 27.60
CA ALA A 180 1.68 -52.21 27.00
C ALA A 180 1.49 -52.72 25.57
#